data_AF-A0A366QXK1-F1
#
_entry.id   AF-A0A366QXK1-F1
#
_cell.length_a   1.000
_cell.length_b   1.000
_cell.length_c   1.000
_cell.angle_alpha   90.00
_cell.angle_beta   90.00
_cell.angle_gamma   90.00
#
_symmetry.space_group_name_H-M   'P 1'
#
loop_
_entity.id
_entity.type
_entity.pdbx_description
1 polymer ?
#
loop_
_entity_poly.entity_id
_entity_poly.type
_entity_poly.pdbx_seq_one_letter_code
_entity_poly.pdbx_strand_id
1 'polypeptide(L)'
;MKGAISSILYISTILFIRLHQHVFKVKSKMALPDPDMPAGRFHHAIFVKTENDGSGTVYHVTGDVTSRQGMSYESKKTENPEELETFYSKELLGYTDSIHQWDSVLSALPTPPQQKASNPSKQGKVEPFKEKVGDYEYVFYSPGEERKPLWKCTEWVEWLMTTDD
;
A
#
# COMPACT_ATOMS: atom_id res chain seq x y z
N MET A 1 6.93 -14.77 0.09
CA MET A 1 7.20 -13.42 -0.47
C MET A 1 6.83 -12.33 0.54
N LYS A 2 6.94 -12.56 1.86
CA LYS A 2 7.02 -11.46 2.81
C LYS A 2 8.46 -10.92 2.77
N GLY A 3 8.70 -9.72 3.28
CA GLY A 3 10.06 -9.16 3.35
C GLY A 3 10.72 -8.80 2.01
N ALA A 4 9.96 -8.62 0.93
CA ALA A 4 10.52 -8.26 -0.40
C ALA A 4 11.37 -6.98 -0.39
N ILE A 5 11.11 -6.09 0.57
CA ILE A 5 11.88 -4.85 0.76
C ILE A 5 13.28 -5.14 1.30
N SER A 6 13.46 -6.21 2.09
CA SER A 6 14.78 -6.62 2.57
C SER A 6 15.74 -7.04 1.45
N SER A 7 15.22 -7.45 0.29
CA SER A 7 16.04 -7.78 -0.89
C SER A 7 16.55 -6.55 -1.64
N ILE A 8 15.98 -5.36 -1.38
CA ILE A 8 16.32 -4.10 -2.05
C ILE A 8 17.08 -3.15 -1.12
N LEU A 9 16.82 -3.24 0.19
CA LEU A 9 17.46 -2.38 1.18
C LEU A 9 18.71 -3.00 1.77
N TYR A 10 19.68 -2.14 2.10
CA TYR A 10 20.79 -2.50 2.97
C TYR A 10 21.04 -1.39 4.01
N ILE A 11 21.73 -1.78 5.10
CA ILE A 11 22.16 -0.87 6.16
C ILE A 11 23.58 -0.41 5.82
N SER A 12 23.73 0.81 5.31
CA SER A 12 25.05 1.38 5.01
C SER A 12 25.71 1.90 6.28
N THR A 13 26.89 1.38 6.63
CA THR A 13 27.60 1.81 7.86
C THR A 13 28.60 2.96 7.63
N ILE A 14 29.10 3.22 6.41
CA ILE A 14 30.19 4.19 6.21
C ILE A 14 30.14 4.88 4.84
N LEU A 15 29.93 6.20 4.86
CA LEU A 15 30.53 7.26 4.03
C LEU A 15 30.69 7.03 2.50
N PHE A 16 29.61 6.76 1.76
CA PHE A 16 29.54 7.07 0.32
C PHE A 16 28.16 7.63 -0.04
N ILE A 17 28.00 8.95 0.12
CA ILE A 17 26.70 9.65 0.09
C ILE A 17 26.17 9.90 -1.35
N ARG A 18 26.90 9.49 -2.41
CA ARG A 18 26.56 9.85 -3.81
C ARG A 18 25.98 8.76 -4.71
N LEU A 19 25.88 7.51 -4.28
CA LEU A 19 25.34 6.41 -5.12
C LEU A 19 24.02 5.82 -4.59
N HIS A 20 23.58 6.26 -3.43
CA HIS A 20 22.50 5.62 -2.68
C HIS A 20 21.32 6.56 -2.51
N GLN A 21 20.14 6.08 -2.91
CA GLN A 21 18.87 6.78 -2.77
C GLN A 21 18.23 6.41 -1.44
N HIS A 22 17.63 7.39 -0.77
CA HIS A 22 16.96 7.17 0.50
C HIS A 22 15.57 6.58 0.24
N VAL A 23 15.22 5.55 0.99
CA VAL A 23 13.92 4.87 0.89
C VAL A 23 13.14 5.10 2.16
N PHE A 24 11.91 5.57 2.02
CA PHE A 24 11.03 5.91 3.11
C PHE A 24 9.69 5.19 3.01
N LYS A 25 9.09 4.87 4.16
CA LYS A 25 7.64 4.68 4.27
C LYS A 25 7.02 6.05 4.46
N VAL A 26 6.11 6.44 3.58
CA VAL A 26 5.35 7.69 3.70
C VAL A 26 3.93 7.37 4.12
N LYS A 27 3.39 8.17 5.04
CA LYS A 27 2.00 8.13 5.48
C LYS A 27 1.32 9.43 5.08
N SER A 28 0.18 9.30 4.40
CA SER A 28 -0.64 10.43 3.96
C SER A 28 -2.09 10.28 4.43
N LYS A 29 -2.73 11.41 4.75
CA LYS A 29 -4.16 11.48 5.07
C LYS A 29 -4.98 11.01 3.87
N MET A 30 -5.96 10.14 4.13
CA MET A 30 -6.89 9.69 3.08
C MET A 30 -7.95 10.76 2.85
N ALA A 31 -8.28 11.04 1.58
CA ALA A 31 -9.37 11.94 1.24
C ALA A 31 -10.74 11.38 1.69
N LEU A 32 -10.94 10.07 1.53
CA LEU A 32 -12.15 9.37 1.97
C LEU A 32 -11.79 8.06 2.69
N PRO A 33 -11.79 8.05 4.04
CA PRO A 33 -11.59 6.84 4.82
C PRO A 33 -12.69 5.80 4.57
N ASP A 34 -12.35 4.52 4.63
CA ASP A 34 -13.32 3.44 4.54
C ASP A 34 -14.07 3.30 5.88
N PRO A 35 -15.41 3.38 5.90
CA PRO A 35 -16.17 3.30 7.15
C PRO A 35 -16.11 1.93 7.82
N ASP A 36 -15.76 0.87 7.07
CA ASP A 36 -15.57 -0.47 7.63
C ASP A 36 -14.13 -0.69 8.17
N MET A 37 -13.31 0.36 8.25
CA MET A 37 -11.95 0.33 8.82
C MET A 37 -11.84 1.18 10.10
N PRO A 38 -10.91 0.84 11.01
CA PRO A 38 -10.65 1.64 12.21
C PRO A 38 -10.37 3.12 11.88
N ALA A 39 -10.75 4.04 12.76
CA ALA A 39 -10.44 5.45 12.59
C ALA A 39 -8.92 5.72 12.61
N GLY A 40 -8.48 6.81 11.97
CA GLY A 40 -7.08 7.25 12.02
C GLY A 40 -6.12 6.49 11.10
N ARG A 41 -6.62 5.81 10.06
CA ARG A 41 -5.75 5.17 9.06
C ARG A 41 -5.15 6.19 8.09
N PHE A 42 -3.94 5.86 7.62
CA PHE A 42 -3.24 6.60 6.59
C PHE A 42 -3.02 5.75 5.34
N HIS A 43 -3.00 6.39 4.18
CA HIS A 43 -2.46 5.78 2.97
C HIS A 43 -0.96 5.59 3.18
N HIS A 44 -0.47 4.36 3.06
CA HIS A 44 0.96 4.08 3.10
C HIS A 44 1.51 3.92 1.70
N ALA A 45 2.74 4.39 1.50
CA ALA A 45 3.48 4.21 0.27
C ALA A 45 4.98 4.05 0.54
N ILE A 46 5.69 3.45 -0.41
CA ILE A 46 7.16 3.52 -0.46
C ILE A 46 7.54 4.74 -1.26
N PHE A 47 8.46 5.55 -0.75
CA PHE A 47 9.01 6.69 -1.44
C PHE A 47 10.51 6.54 -1.57
N VAL A 48 11.02 6.65 -2.79
CA VAL A 48 12.45 6.66 -3.08
C VAL A 48 12.82 8.07 -3.51
N LYS A 49 13.66 8.75 -2.71
CA LYS A 49 14.18 10.08 -3.04
C LYS A 49 15.24 9.93 -4.13
N THR A 50 14.95 10.43 -5.33
CA THR A 50 15.85 10.33 -6.49
C THR A 50 16.60 11.62 -6.78
N GLU A 51 16.06 12.77 -6.36
CA GLU A 51 16.60 14.09 -6.71
C GLU A 51 17.08 14.87 -5.47
N ASN A 52 17.96 15.85 -5.70
CA ASN A 52 18.52 16.69 -4.63
C ASN A 52 17.49 17.61 -3.98
N ASP A 53 16.47 18.04 -4.73
CA ASP A 53 15.38 18.91 -4.26
C ASP A 53 14.42 18.21 -3.29
N GLY A 54 14.58 16.90 -3.06
CA GLY A 54 13.68 16.12 -2.19
C GLY A 54 12.61 15.36 -2.96
N SER A 55 12.44 15.60 -4.25
CA SER A 55 11.52 14.85 -5.11
C SER A 55 12.03 13.43 -5.38
N GLY A 56 11.13 12.60 -5.88
CA GLY A 56 11.40 11.19 -6.04
C GLY A 56 10.29 10.42 -6.73
N THR A 57 10.30 9.11 -6.52
CA THR A 57 9.26 8.21 -7.01
C THR A 57 8.50 7.61 -5.84
N VAL A 58 7.18 7.65 -5.90
CA VAL A 58 6.30 6.95 -4.97
C VAL A 58 5.79 5.66 -5.61
N TYR A 59 5.83 4.58 -4.85
CA TYR A 59 5.32 3.27 -5.18
C TYR A 59 4.21 2.92 -4.20
N HIS A 60 3.02 2.66 -4.72
CA HIS A 60 1.86 2.42 -3.87
C HIS A 60 0.82 1.54 -4.55
N VAL A 61 -0.18 1.16 -3.78
CA VAL A 61 -1.40 0.55 -4.30
C VAL A 61 -2.52 1.57 -4.18
N THR A 62 -3.21 1.84 -5.28
CA THR A 62 -4.29 2.81 -5.42
C THR A 62 -5.62 2.12 -5.76
N GLY A 63 -6.71 2.87 -5.72
CA GLY A 63 -8.07 2.37 -5.97
C GLY A 63 -8.80 1.97 -4.70
N ASP A 64 -9.82 1.12 -4.86
CA ASP A 64 -10.72 0.75 -3.78
C ASP A 64 -11.03 -0.75 -3.78
N VAL A 65 -11.47 -1.26 -2.63
CA VAL A 65 -11.74 -2.70 -2.44
C VAL A 65 -13.15 -3.11 -2.91
N THR A 66 -13.92 -2.20 -3.51
CA THR A 66 -15.21 -2.50 -4.15
C THR A 66 -15.05 -2.81 -5.65
N SER A 67 -13.99 -2.28 -6.28
CA SER A 67 -13.61 -2.53 -7.67
C SER A 67 -13.36 -4.01 -7.95
N ARG A 68 -13.82 -4.53 -9.11
CA ARG A 68 -13.75 -5.97 -9.44
C ARG A 68 -12.33 -6.52 -9.53
N GLN A 69 -11.39 -5.69 -9.99
CA GLN A 69 -9.96 -5.99 -10.05
C GLN A 69 -9.26 -5.71 -8.70
N GLY A 70 -9.99 -5.20 -7.71
CA GLY A 70 -9.43 -4.71 -6.47
C GLY A 70 -8.66 -3.41 -6.67
N MET A 71 -7.66 -3.24 -5.81
CA MET A 71 -6.72 -2.13 -5.86
C MET A 71 -5.54 -2.51 -6.79
N SER A 72 -4.92 -1.51 -7.40
CA SER A 72 -3.85 -1.69 -8.40
C SER A 72 -2.55 -1.04 -7.95
N TYR A 73 -1.44 -1.68 -8.29
CA TYR A 73 -0.12 -1.08 -8.15
C TYR A 73 0.05 0.10 -9.11
N GLU A 74 0.70 1.16 -8.63
CA GLU A 74 1.11 2.32 -9.41
C GLU A 74 2.48 2.81 -8.92
N SER A 75 3.29 3.32 -9.84
CA SER A 75 4.44 4.14 -9.52
C SER A 75 4.37 5.48 -10.25
N LYS A 76 4.79 6.55 -9.59
CA LYS A 76 4.82 7.88 -10.21
C LYS A 76 5.88 8.78 -9.58
N LYS A 77 6.36 9.73 -10.38
CA LYS A 77 7.16 10.83 -9.88
C LYS A 77 6.31 11.73 -8.98
N THR A 78 6.91 12.23 -7.90
CA THR A 78 6.27 13.13 -6.94
C THR A 78 7.28 14.14 -6.41
N GLU A 79 6.80 15.32 -6.04
CA GLU A 79 7.56 16.28 -5.23
C GLU A 79 7.89 15.71 -3.84
N ASN A 80 8.66 16.48 -3.06
CA ASN A 80 9.00 16.10 -1.69
C ASN A 80 7.71 15.84 -0.89
N PRO A 81 7.48 14.62 -0.34
CA PRO A 81 6.23 14.30 0.33
C PRO A 81 5.89 15.23 1.50
N GLU A 82 6.88 15.86 2.14
CA GLU A 82 6.66 16.81 3.25
C GLU A 82 6.00 18.13 2.80
N GLU A 83 6.03 18.44 1.51
CA GLU A 83 5.42 19.64 0.94
C GLU A 83 3.95 19.42 0.55
N LEU A 84 3.48 18.16 0.56
CA LEU A 84 2.10 17.80 0.24
C LEU A 84 1.17 18.09 1.43
N GLU A 85 0.01 18.69 1.17
CA GLU A 85 -1.02 18.96 2.20
C GLU A 85 -1.51 17.66 2.90
N THR A 86 -1.53 16.56 2.16
CA THR A 86 -1.94 15.25 2.67
C THR A 86 -0.87 14.59 3.54
N PHE A 87 0.34 15.14 3.62
CA PHE A 87 1.43 14.57 4.41
C PHE A 87 1.05 14.40 5.88
N TYR A 88 1.46 13.27 6.45
CA TYR A 88 1.37 13.02 7.89
C TYR A 88 2.73 12.72 8.50
N SER A 89 3.47 11.77 7.92
CA SER A 89 4.79 11.40 8.43
C SER A 89 5.59 10.63 7.38
N LYS A 90 6.91 10.57 7.54
CA LYS A 90 7.75 9.58 6.85
C LYS A 90 8.72 8.91 7.81
N GLU A 91 9.11 7.69 7.48
CA GLU A 91 10.04 6.85 8.25
C GLU A 91 11.14 6.35 7.30
N LEU A 92 12.41 6.57 7.64
CA LEU A 92 13.53 6.05 6.85
C LEU A 92 13.58 4.53 7.02
N LEU A 93 13.42 3.81 5.91
CA LEU A 93 13.52 2.35 5.88
C LEU A 93 14.95 1.89 5.60
N GLY A 94 15.69 2.65 4.80
CA GLY A 94 17.05 2.33 4.43
C GLY A 94 17.50 3.03 3.15
N TYR A 95 18.41 2.39 2.46
CA TYR A 95 19.07 2.90 1.26
C TYR A 95 19.01 1.87 0.13
N THR A 96 18.98 2.36 -1.10
CA THR A 96 19.01 1.53 -2.33
C THR A 96 20.00 2.12 -3.32
N ASP A 97 20.63 1.27 -4.12
CA ASP A 97 21.43 1.72 -5.25
C ASP A 97 20.53 2.19 -6.40
N SER A 98 21.04 3.07 -7.25
CA SER A 98 20.31 3.63 -8.40
C SER A 98 19.97 2.61 -9.50
N ILE A 99 20.51 1.38 -9.41
CA ILE A 99 20.34 0.31 -10.41
C ILE A 99 19.11 -0.57 -10.17
N HIS A 100 18.45 -0.48 -9.02
CA HIS A 100 17.35 -1.39 -8.68
C HIS A 100 16.07 -1.05 -9.46
N GLN A 101 15.46 -2.09 -10.05
CA GLN A 101 14.19 -2.00 -10.78
C GLN A 101 13.00 -2.18 -9.82
N TRP A 102 12.73 -1.16 -9.01
CA TRP A 102 11.61 -1.13 -8.06
C TRP A 102 10.29 -1.57 -8.68
N ASP A 103 9.98 -1.08 -9.89
CA ASP A 103 8.77 -1.49 -10.62
C ASP A 103 8.72 -2.99 -10.90
N SER A 104 9.83 -3.60 -11.32
CA SER A 104 9.86 -5.05 -11.60
C SER A 104 9.58 -5.89 -10.36
N VAL A 105 10.02 -5.43 -9.18
CA VAL A 105 9.82 -6.17 -7.93
C VAL A 105 8.42 -5.91 -7.39
N LEU A 106 8.04 -4.64 -7.25
CA LEU A 106 6.79 -4.27 -6.56
C LEU A 106 5.54 -4.57 -7.39
N SER A 107 5.60 -4.46 -8.72
CA SER A 107 4.46 -4.80 -9.59
C SER A 107 4.17 -6.30 -9.65
N ALA A 108 5.14 -7.14 -9.31
CA ALA A 108 4.97 -8.60 -9.27
C ALA A 108 4.28 -9.08 -7.97
N LEU A 109 4.13 -8.21 -6.98
CA LEU A 109 3.52 -8.56 -5.70
C LEU A 109 2.00 -8.52 -5.78
N PRO A 110 1.30 -9.38 -5.02
CA PRO A 110 -0.15 -9.32 -4.97
C PRO A 110 -0.61 -7.96 -4.45
N THR A 111 -1.64 -7.42 -5.07
CA THR A 111 -2.34 -6.22 -4.60
C THR A 111 -3.61 -6.61 -3.86
N PRO A 112 -4.14 -5.73 -2.97
CA PRO A 112 -5.43 -5.93 -2.35
C PRO A 112 -6.55 -6.25 -3.36
N PRO A 113 -7.20 -7.42 -3.26
CA PRO A 113 -8.27 -7.79 -4.17
C PRO A 113 -9.56 -7.03 -3.82
N GLN A 114 -10.58 -7.24 -4.63
CA GLN A 114 -11.95 -6.92 -4.26
C GLN A 114 -12.30 -7.63 -2.94
N GLN A 115 -12.85 -6.90 -1.99
CA GLN A 115 -13.26 -7.42 -0.68
C GLN A 115 -14.66 -6.95 -0.26
N LYS A 116 -15.22 -5.97 -0.98
CA LYS A 116 -16.56 -5.43 -0.77
C LYS A 116 -17.36 -5.54 -2.06
N ALA A 117 -18.66 -5.76 -1.92
CA ALA A 117 -19.58 -5.78 -3.03
C ALA A 117 -20.96 -5.30 -2.58
N SER A 118 -21.80 -4.90 -3.53
CA SER A 118 -23.21 -4.61 -3.27
C SER A 118 -23.93 -5.91 -2.90
N ASN A 119 -24.56 -5.96 -1.73
CA ASN A 119 -25.33 -7.12 -1.29
C ASN A 119 -26.82 -6.96 -1.68
N PRO A 120 -27.33 -7.73 -2.66
CA PRO A 120 -28.73 -7.62 -3.09
C PRO A 120 -29.72 -7.96 -1.97
N SER A 121 -29.35 -8.87 -1.06
CA SER A 121 -30.21 -9.24 0.09
C SER A 121 -30.38 -8.11 1.12
N LYS A 122 -29.50 -7.10 1.09
CA LYS A 122 -29.54 -5.91 1.96
C LYS A 122 -29.71 -4.63 1.14
N GLN A 123 -30.63 -4.65 0.18
CA GLN A 123 -31.02 -3.47 -0.62
C GLN A 123 -29.83 -2.81 -1.34
N GLY A 124 -28.84 -3.61 -1.74
CA GLY A 124 -27.67 -3.13 -2.47
C GLY A 124 -26.60 -2.44 -1.62
N LYS A 125 -26.69 -2.52 -0.29
CA LYS A 125 -25.64 -2.00 0.61
C LYS A 125 -24.28 -2.59 0.24
N VAL A 126 -23.27 -1.73 0.09
CA VAL A 126 -21.88 -2.15 -0.13
C VAL A 126 -21.29 -2.60 1.20
N GLU A 127 -20.92 -3.86 1.30
CA GLU A 127 -20.34 -4.43 2.52
C GLU A 127 -19.28 -5.50 2.22
N PRO A 128 -18.43 -5.84 3.20
CA PRO A 128 -17.44 -6.90 3.02
C PRO A 128 -18.07 -8.27 2.73
N PHE A 129 -17.41 -9.06 1.89
CA PHE A 129 -17.76 -10.47 1.65
C PHE A 129 -16.66 -11.41 2.15
N LYS A 130 -17.03 -12.68 2.41
CA LYS A 130 -16.14 -13.76 2.82
C LYS A 130 -15.37 -14.35 1.66
N GLU A 131 -16.10 -14.57 0.58
CA GLU A 131 -15.63 -15.26 -0.61
C GLU A 131 -16.34 -14.71 -1.84
N LYS A 132 -15.59 -14.61 -2.94
CA LYS A 132 -16.12 -14.36 -4.26
C LYS A 132 -16.20 -15.69 -4.99
N VAL A 133 -17.41 -16.19 -5.21
CA VAL A 133 -17.67 -17.52 -5.79
C VAL A 133 -17.96 -17.44 -7.30
N GLY A 134 -18.16 -16.24 -7.82
CA GLY A 134 -18.32 -15.98 -9.25
C GLY A 134 -18.04 -14.52 -9.59
N ASP A 135 -18.31 -14.16 -10.84
CA ASP A 135 -18.02 -12.82 -11.37
C ASP A 135 -18.79 -11.70 -10.66
N TYR A 136 -20.02 -12.02 -10.25
CA TYR A 136 -20.96 -11.15 -9.53
C TYR A 136 -21.61 -11.88 -8.34
N GLU A 137 -21.05 -13.00 -7.92
CA GLU A 137 -21.59 -13.85 -6.86
C GLU A 137 -20.63 -13.85 -5.67
N TYR A 138 -21.18 -13.50 -4.51
CA TYR A 138 -20.42 -13.27 -3.28
C TYR A 138 -21.11 -13.94 -2.10
N VAL A 139 -20.32 -14.57 -1.24
CA VAL A 139 -20.79 -15.08 0.05
C VAL A 139 -20.52 -13.99 1.09
N PHE A 140 -21.57 -13.31 1.54
CA PHE A 140 -21.45 -12.25 2.55
C PHE A 140 -21.41 -12.81 3.98
N TYR A 141 -20.89 -12.01 4.91
CA TYR A 141 -20.93 -12.34 6.34
C TYR A 141 -22.36 -12.28 6.89
N SER A 142 -22.67 -13.24 7.76
CA SER A 142 -23.94 -13.30 8.49
C SER A 142 -23.99 -12.21 9.57
N PRO A 143 -25.17 -11.81 10.07
CA PRO A 143 -25.27 -10.91 11.21
C PRO A 143 -24.53 -11.48 12.43
N GLY A 144 -23.63 -10.69 13.02
CA GLY A 144 -22.82 -11.09 14.18
C GLY A 144 -21.62 -12.00 13.86
N GLU A 145 -21.45 -12.43 12.61
CA GLU A 145 -20.26 -13.18 12.19
C GLU A 145 -19.02 -12.27 12.20
N GLU A 146 -17.92 -12.76 12.77
CA GLU A 146 -16.65 -12.04 12.78
C GLU A 146 -16.16 -11.83 11.34
N ARG A 147 -15.79 -10.59 11.03
CA ARG A 147 -15.30 -10.22 9.70
C ARG A 147 -13.79 -10.29 9.65
N LYS A 148 -13.24 -10.84 8.56
CA LYS A 148 -11.81 -10.66 8.26
C LYS A 148 -11.52 -9.15 8.09
N PRO A 149 -10.45 -8.62 8.69
CA PRO A 149 -10.01 -7.25 8.43
C PRO A 149 -9.78 -7.01 6.95
N LEU A 150 -10.11 -5.82 6.44
CA LEU A 150 -9.81 -5.50 5.05
C LEU A 150 -8.30 -5.30 4.89
N TRP A 151 -7.75 -5.92 3.86
CA TRP A 151 -6.39 -5.69 3.39
C TRP A 151 -6.41 -4.49 2.43
N LYS A 152 -5.75 -3.37 2.73
CA LYS A 152 -5.69 -2.19 1.85
C LYS A 152 -4.24 -1.77 1.61
N CYS A 153 -4.03 -0.61 0.99
CA CYS A 153 -2.70 -0.03 0.76
C CYS A 153 -1.83 0.05 2.02
N THR A 154 -2.44 0.34 3.17
CA THR A 154 -1.76 0.39 4.47
C THR A 154 -1.14 -0.97 4.81
N GLU A 155 -1.95 -2.03 4.83
CA GLU A 155 -1.48 -3.38 5.10
C GLU A 155 -0.55 -3.91 4.01
N TRP A 156 -0.73 -3.51 2.74
CA TRP A 156 0.17 -3.91 1.67
C TRP A 156 1.59 -3.47 2.00
N VAL A 157 1.79 -2.20 2.39
CA VAL A 157 3.13 -1.71 2.80
C VAL A 157 3.61 -2.40 4.08
N GLU A 158 2.78 -2.51 5.13
CA GLU A 158 3.21 -3.14 6.38
C GLU A 158 3.59 -4.62 6.18
N TRP A 159 2.89 -5.33 5.30
CA TRP A 159 3.21 -6.72 4.92
C TRP A 159 4.58 -6.84 4.21
N LEU A 160 5.00 -5.82 3.47
CA LEU A 160 6.34 -5.79 2.87
C LEU A 160 7.44 -5.57 3.89
N MET A 161 7.12 -4.91 5.01
CA MET A 161 8.07 -4.60 6.09
C MET A 161 8.24 -5.72 7.10
N THR A 162 7.26 -6.62 7.23
CA THR A 162 7.41 -7.76 8.14
C THR A 162 8.50 -8.69 7.63
N THR A 163 9.51 -8.96 8.46
CA THR A 163 10.52 -9.99 8.21
C THR A 163 9.87 -11.37 8.26
N ASP A 164 10.34 -12.28 7.40
CA ASP A 164 10.06 -13.71 7.59
C ASP A 164 10.85 -14.15 8.84
N ASP A 165 10.13 -14.48 9.92
CA ASP A 165 10.69 -15.13 11.12
C ASP A 165 11.08 -16.58 10.83
#